data_AF-A0A5K0W6D6-F1
#
_entry.id   AF-A0A5K0W6D6-F1
#
_cell.length_a   1.000
_cell.length_b   1.000
_cell.length_c   1.000
_cell.angle_alpha   90.00
_cell.angle_beta   90.00
_cell.angle_gamma   90.00
#
_symmetry.space_group_name_H-M   'P 1'
#
loop_
_entity.id
_entity.type
_entity.pdbx_description
1 polymer ?
#
loop_
_entity_poly.entity_id
_entity_poly.type
_entity_poly.pdbx_seq_one_letter_code
_entity_poly.pdbx_strand_id
1 'polypeptide(L)'
;NVQPYEFILPPTWKQLRVANILSGNYCQPKCAEPWVEVKFEDEKQGKIQVVASPLIRLTNKPNATLEDIGSPEKLIASLGPFVTGDTFDPDELVESSVEQRNGQT
;
A
#
# COMPACT_ATOMS: atom_id res chain seq x y z
N ASN A 1 3.06 -13.97 12.59
CA ASN A 1 4.28 -13.85 11.79
C ASN A 1 3.86 -13.35 10.43
N VAL A 2 4.27 -12.15 10.03
CA VAL A 2 3.92 -11.58 8.72
C VAL A 2 4.71 -12.34 7.66
N GLN A 3 4.07 -12.78 6.57
CA GLN A 3 4.80 -13.42 5.48
C GLN A 3 5.67 -12.36 4.76
N PRO A 4 6.92 -12.68 4.43
CA PRO A 4 7.76 -11.76 3.67
C PRO A 4 7.18 -11.57 2.27
N TYR A 5 7.25 -10.34 1.77
CA TYR A 5 6.93 -10.01 0.38
C TYR A 5 8.23 -9.95 -0.43
N GLU A 6 8.14 -10.30 -1.71
CA GLU A 6 9.25 -10.21 -2.67
C GLU A 6 8.76 -9.53 -3.94
N PHE A 7 9.62 -8.69 -4.52
CA PHE A 7 9.35 -8.03 -5.80
C PHE A 7 10.67 -7.75 -6.52
N ILE A 8 10.60 -7.64 -7.84
CA ILE A 8 11.75 -7.31 -8.69
C ILE A 8 11.71 -5.82 -9.00
N LEU A 9 12.85 -5.15 -8.87
CA LEU A 9 13.02 -3.75 -9.25
C LEU A 9 14.00 -3.63 -10.42
N PRO A 10 13.86 -2.58 -11.25
CA PRO A 10 14.90 -2.26 -12.22
C PRO A 10 16.23 -1.96 -11.51
N PRO A 11 17.37 -2.42 -12.05
CA PRO A 11 18.65 -2.39 -11.34
C PRO A 11 19.21 -0.98 -11.10
N THR A 12 18.67 0.04 -11.79
CA THR A 12 19.09 1.44 -11.62
C THR A 12 18.40 2.15 -10.46
N TRP A 13 17.31 1.57 -9.92
CA TRP A 13 16.51 2.20 -8.88
C TRP A 13 17.24 2.15 -7.54
N LYS A 14 17.23 3.27 -6.82
CA LYS A 14 17.93 3.42 -5.55
C LYS A 14 16.93 3.38 -4.40
N GLN A 15 17.29 2.69 -3.33
CA GLN A 15 16.52 2.73 -2.09
C GLN A 15 16.67 4.09 -1.41
N LEU A 16 15.55 4.66 -0.99
CA LEU A 16 15.49 5.91 -0.24
C LEU A 16 15.26 5.63 1.24
N ARG A 17 15.71 6.57 2.08
CA ARG A 17 15.38 6.55 3.51
C ARG A 17 13.90 6.93 3.70
N VAL A 18 13.18 6.13 4.47
CA VAL A 18 11.84 6.45 4.95
C VAL A 18 11.97 7.36 6.18
N ALA A 19 11.27 8.50 6.18
CA ALA A 19 11.24 9.39 7.34
C ALA A 19 10.57 8.70 8.53
N ASN A 20 11.10 8.90 9.74
CA ASN A 20 10.63 8.15 10.92
C ASN A 20 9.12 8.29 11.15
N ILE A 21 8.58 9.50 10.98
CA ILE A 21 7.15 9.81 11.13
C ILE A 21 6.23 9.03 10.15
N LEU A 22 6.78 8.57 9.02
CA LEU A 22 6.06 7.79 8.02
C LEU A 22 6.33 6.29 8.13
N SER A 23 7.24 5.88 9.02
CA SER A 23 7.65 4.50 9.21
C SER A 23 6.82 3.82 10.29
N GLY A 24 6.64 2.49 10.16
CA GLY A 24 5.94 1.70 11.17
C GLY A 24 6.59 1.78 12.55
N ASN A 25 7.90 2.06 12.64
CA ASN A 25 8.62 2.20 13.90
C ASN A 25 8.05 3.31 14.81
N TYR A 26 7.46 4.35 14.22
CA TYR A 26 6.87 5.45 14.99
C TYR A 26 5.60 5.04 15.72
N CYS A 27 4.77 4.19 15.12
CA CYS A 27 3.46 3.82 15.63
C CYS A 27 3.40 2.41 16.25
N GLN A 28 4.48 1.63 16.15
CA GLN A 28 4.56 0.31 16.74
C GLN A 28 4.42 0.35 18.27
N PRO A 29 3.75 -0.65 18.88
CA PRO A 29 3.17 -1.84 18.25
C PRO A 29 1.73 -1.67 17.74
N LYS A 30 1.14 -0.47 17.88
CA LYS A 30 -0.28 -0.20 17.62
C LYS A 30 -0.45 0.85 16.53
N CYS A 31 -0.01 0.51 15.32
CA CYS A 31 -0.23 1.36 14.17
C CYS A 31 -1.73 1.43 13.83
N ALA A 32 -2.28 2.63 13.92
CA ALA A 32 -3.67 2.91 13.55
C ALA A 32 -3.81 3.47 12.12
N GLU A 33 -2.71 3.94 11.54
CA GLU A 33 -2.65 4.52 10.20
C GLU A 33 -1.72 3.68 9.32
N PRO A 34 -1.89 3.69 7.99
CA PRO A 34 -0.93 3.10 7.07
C PRO A 34 0.47 3.69 7.24
N TRP A 35 1.51 2.88 7.03
CA TRP A 35 2.90 3.31 7.10
C TRP A 35 3.72 2.79 5.92
N VAL A 36 4.84 3.45 5.64
CA VAL A 36 5.78 3.04 4.59
C VAL A 36 6.84 2.11 5.16
N GLU A 37 6.99 0.94 4.58
CA GLU A 37 8.04 -0.03 4.91
C GLU A 37 9.34 0.28 4.16
N VAL A 38 9.25 0.45 2.84
CA VAL A 38 10.38 0.72 1.95
C VAL A 38 9.98 1.66 0.81
N LYS A 39 10.95 2.41 0.28
CA LYS A 39 10.78 3.33 -0.84
C LYS A 39 11.98 3.25 -1.77
N PHE A 40 11.76 3.23 -3.08
CA PHE A 40 12.79 3.29 -4.11
C PHE A 40 12.44 4.35 -5.17
N GLU A 41 13.45 4.87 -5.84
CA GLU A 41 13.30 5.94 -6.84
C GLU A 41 14.37 5.87 -7.94
N ASP A 42 13.99 6.34 -9.11
CA ASP A 42 14.85 6.72 -10.22
C ASP A 42 14.36 8.08 -10.76
N GLU A 43 15.27 9.04 -10.92
CA GLU A 43 14.91 10.43 -11.25
C GLU A 43 14.14 10.57 -12.58
N LYS A 44 14.29 9.61 -13.49
CA LYS A 44 13.63 9.63 -14.81
C LYS A 44 12.38 8.74 -14.87
N GLN A 45 12.29 7.74 -14.00
CA GLN A 45 11.22 6.74 -14.04
C GLN A 45 10.20 6.90 -12.89
N GLY A 46 10.52 7.69 -11.87
CA GLY A 46 9.64 7.95 -10.73
C GLY A 46 9.99 7.11 -9.50
N LYS A 47 8.98 6.76 -8.70
CA LYS A 47 9.15 6.14 -7.38
C LYS A 47 8.20 4.96 -7.17
N ILE A 48 8.61 4.04 -6.30
CA ILE A 48 7.78 2.94 -5.78
C ILE A 48 7.91 2.89 -4.27
N GLN A 49 6.82 2.54 -3.60
CA GLN A 49 6.77 2.44 -2.14
C GLN A 49 5.91 1.24 -1.74
N VAL A 50 6.31 0.59 -0.66
CA VAL A 50 5.51 -0.45 -0.01
C VAL A 50 4.83 0.18 1.20
N VAL A 51 3.50 0.23 1.15
CA VAL A 51 2.66 0.74 2.23
C VAL A 51 1.99 -0.46 2.91
N ALA A 52 2.10 -0.53 4.23
CA ALA A 52 1.42 -1.52 5.04
C ALA A 52 0.29 -0.84 5.83
N SER A 53 -0.85 -1.53 5.94
CA SER A 53 -2.01 -1.04 6.70
C SER A 53 -2.73 -2.22 7.37
N PRO A 54 -3.23 -2.08 8.60
CA PRO A 54 -4.07 -3.10 9.21
C PRO A 54 -5.45 -3.13 8.55
N LEU A 55 -5.92 -4.31 8.11
CA LEU A 55 -7.22 -4.46 7.42
C LEU A 55 -8.41 -3.94 8.25
N ILE A 56 -8.35 -4.05 9.59
CA ILE A 56 -9.37 -3.52 10.52
C ILE A 56 -9.56 -2.00 10.41
N ARG A 57 -8.64 -1.29 9.77
CA ARG A 57 -8.74 0.15 9.51
C ARG A 57 -9.43 0.48 8.19
N LEU A 58 -9.59 -0.51 7.32
CA LEU A 58 -10.24 -0.40 6.02
C LEU A 58 -11.69 -0.92 6.05
N THR A 59 -12.04 -1.70 7.08
CA THR A 59 -13.38 -2.21 7.27
C THR A 59 -13.67 -2.50 8.74
N ASN A 60 -14.94 -2.37 9.13
CA ASN A 60 -15.41 -2.66 10.48
C ASN A 60 -15.57 -4.18 10.74
N LYS A 61 -15.35 -5.02 9.71
CA LYS A 61 -15.48 -6.47 9.83
C LYS A 61 -14.24 -7.06 10.52
N PRO A 62 -14.38 -7.77 11.65
CA PRO A 62 -13.26 -8.46 12.27
C PRO A 62 -12.76 -9.60 11.38
N ASN A 63 -11.44 -9.80 11.32
CA ASN A 63 -10.79 -10.80 10.46
C ASN A 63 -11.19 -10.68 8.97
N ALA A 64 -11.39 -9.45 8.52
CA ALA A 64 -11.68 -9.17 7.12
C ALA A 64 -10.60 -9.71 6.19
N THR A 65 -11.02 -10.13 5.01
CA THR A 65 -10.15 -10.46 3.89
C THR A 65 -10.09 -9.28 2.90
N LEU A 66 -9.26 -9.36 1.86
CA LEU A 66 -9.17 -8.29 0.85
C LEU A 66 -10.49 -8.15 0.09
N GLU A 67 -11.18 -9.27 -0.16
CA GLU A 67 -12.48 -9.32 -0.83
C GLU A 67 -13.58 -8.62 -0.03
N ASP A 68 -13.46 -8.60 1.31
CA ASP A 68 -14.41 -7.90 2.20
C ASP A 68 -14.29 -6.38 2.12
N ILE A 69 -13.16 -5.86 1.62
CA ILE A 69 -12.97 -4.42 1.39
C ILE A 69 -13.69 -3.99 0.11
N GLY A 70 -13.70 -4.86 -0.90
CA GLY A 70 -14.42 -4.67 -2.15
C GLY A 70 -13.49 -4.37 -3.33
N SER A 71 -13.90 -3.43 -4.19
CA SER A 71 -13.20 -3.14 -5.44
C SER A 71 -11.88 -2.36 -5.21
N PRO A 72 -10.93 -2.40 -6.16
CA PRO A 72 -9.68 -1.65 -6.08
C PRO A 72 -9.88 -0.15 -5.79
N GLU A 73 -10.92 0.46 -6.34
CA GLU A 73 -11.24 1.88 -6.13
C GLU A 73 -11.66 2.15 -4.68
N LYS A 74 -12.47 1.26 -4.07
CA LYS A 74 -12.83 1.37 -2.66
C LYS A 74 -11.62 1.20 -1.74
N LEU A 75 -10.73 0.28 -2.10
CA LEU A 75 -9.48 0.08 -1.36
C LEU A 75 -8.60 1.33 -1.43
N ILE A 76 -8.40 1.89 -2.63
CA ILE A 76 -7.63 3.13 -2.83
C ILE A 76 -8.27 4.30 -2.07
N ALA A 77 -9.58 4.48 -2.17
CA ALA A 77 -10.30 5.54 -1.44
C ALA A 77 -10.18 5.39 0.08
N SER A 78 -10.14 4.16 0.61
CA SER A 78 -9.98 3.90 2.05
C SER A 78 -8.56 4.19 2.54
N LEU A 79 -7.56 3.99 1.68
CA LEU A 79 -6.16 4.31 1.98
C LEU A 79 -5.86 5.81 1.74
N GLY A 80 -6.61 6.46 0.87
CA GLY A 80 -6.54 7.90 0.63
C GLY A 80 -5.13 8.38 0.21
N PRO A 81 -4.70 9.57 0.70
CA PRO A 81 -3.44 10.19 0.29
C PRO A 81 -2.18 9.37 0.57
N PHE A 82 -2.26 8.33 1.42
CA PHE A 82 -1.13 7.43 1.66
C PHE A 82 -0.70 6.66 0.41
N VAL A 83 -1.63 6.43 -0.53
CA VAL A 83 -1.36 5.72 -1.80
C VAL A 83 -1.30 6.70 -2.98
N THR A 84 -2.30 7.57 -3.10
CA THR A 84 -2.44 8.49 -4.25
C THR A 84 -1.62 9.77 -4.10
N GLY A 85 -1.19 10.12 -2.88
CA GLY A 85 -0.57 11.42 -2.59
C GLY A 85 -1.56 12.59 -2.52
N ASP A 86 -2.74 12.44 -3.12
CA ASP A 86 -3.85 13.41 -3.11
C ASP A 86 -5.21 12.67 -3.14
N THR A 87 -6.30 13.28 -3.60
CA THR A 87 -7.60 12.63 -3.80
C THR A 87 -7.64 11.74 -5.02
N PHE A 88 -8.30 10.57 -4.91
CA PHE A 88 -8.59 9.70 -6.05
C PHE A 88 -9.70 10.31 -6.91
N ASP A 89 -9.44 10.47 -8.21
CA ASP A 89 -10.43 10.87 -9.22
C ASP A 89 -10.80 9.66 -10.11
N PRO A 90 -12.07 9.20 -10.11
CA PRO A 90 -12.52 8.12 -10.98
C PRO A 90 -12.30 8.39 -12.47
N ASP A 91 -12.27 9.65 -12.90
CA ASP A 91 -12.07 10.02 -14.30
C ASP A 91 -10.61 9.82 -14.76
N GLU A 92 -9.66 9.70 -13.81
CA GLU A 92 -8.24 9.38 -14.08
C GLU A 92 -7.95 7.87 -14.11
N LEU A 93 -8.94 7.02 -13.81
CA LEU A 93 -8.77 5.57 -13.79
C LEU A 93 -8.66 5.01 -15.22
N VAL A 94 -7.47 4.56 -15.58
CA VAL A 94 -7.21 3.93 -16.89
C VAL A 94 -7.67 2.46 -16.89
N GLU A 95 -7.33 1.70 -15.85
CA GLU A 95 -7.62 0.27 -15.74
C GLU A 95 -7.63 -0.17 -14.27
N SER A 96 -8.54 -1.08 -13.90
CA SER A 96 -8.53 -1.80 -12.64
C SER A 96 -8.93 -3.26 -12.85
N SER A 97 -8.28 -4.16 -12.11
CA SER A 97 -8.57 -5.59 -12.15
C SER A 97 -8.30 -6.23 -10.79
N VAL A 98 -8.89 -7.41 -10.59
CA VAL A 98 -8.66 -8.25 -9.42
C VAL A 98 -8.18 -9.60 -9.93
N GLU A 99 -7.00 -10.02 -9.48
CA GLU A 99 -6.40 -11.31 -9.84
C GLU A 99 -6.25 -12.17 -8.59
N GLN A 100 -6.42 -13.49 -8.74
CA GLN A 100 -6.04 -14.43 -7.69
C GLN A 100 -4.70 -15.08 -8.03
N ARG A 101 -3.74 -15.00 -7.11
CA ARG A 101 -2.43 -15.64 -7.23
C ARG A 101 -2.17 -16.52 -6.01
N ASN A 102 -1.85 -17.79 -6.25
CA ASN A 102 -1.54 -18.77 -5.20
C ASN A 102 -2.61 -18.88 -4.10
N GLY A 103 -3.89 -18.71 -4.45
CA GLY A 103 -5.01 -18.75 -3.51
C GLY A 103 -5.17 -17.51 -2.62
N GLN A 104 -4.49 -16.42 -2.96
CA GLN A 104 -4.70 -15.09 -2.38
C GLN A 104 -5.19 -14.14 -3.47
N THR A 105 -6.07 -13.22 -3.09
CA THR A 105 -6.48 -12.07 -3.91
C THR A 105 -5.46 -10.95 -3.76
#